data_AF-W1Q463-F1
#
_entry.id   AF-W1Q463-F1
#
_cell.length_a   1.000
_cell.length_b   1.000
_cell.length_c   1.000
_cell.angle_alpha   90.00
_cell.angle_beta   90.00
_cell.angle_gamma   90.00
#
_symmetry.space_group_name_H-M   'P 1'
#
loop_
_entity.id
_entity.type
_entity.pdbx_description
1 polymer ?
#
loop_
_entity_poly.entity_id
_entity_poly.type
_entity_poly.pdbx_seq_one_letter_code
_entity_poly.pdbx_strand_id
1 'polypeptide(L)'
;MKNKLLAWFKVNKILIPFILLSLGVWIVFPLSLMPRPEQVEEDIPLVEIGRFDLETGDAILLYQKGDNLVAHFEQTVHHSDGNVRETKSTVFTKVFNRIPDNRINQTSAERIQSLYQEYLPKLAHFQKNNPGSKNLMPAFGLSQYEAVKQMTINGQKVEQVKTYTDSNGKEWYLWFYSNLPLKESDNLVELKPSEER
;
A
#
# COMPACT_ATOMS: atom_id res chain seq x y z
N MET A 1 52.48 -8.62 37.85
CA MET A 1 52.09 -9.09 36.49
C MET A 1 52.08 -8.00 35.40
N LYS A 2 51.88 -6.71 35.70
CA LYS A 2 51.76 -5.62 34.70
C LYS A 2 53.01 -5.38 33.82
N ASN A 3 54.21 -5.69 34.31
CA ASN A 3 55.46 -5.37 33.58
C ASN A 3 55.83 -6.39 32.50
N LYS A 4 55.29 -7.62 32.55
CA LYS A 4 55.56 -8.67 31.54
C LYS A 4 54.75 -8.46 30.25
N LEU A 5 53.54 -7.90 30.36
CA LEU A 5 52.67 -7.65 29.21
C LEU A 5 53.25 -6.56 28.29
N LEU A 6 53.74 -5.47 28.87
CA LEU A 6 54.36 -4.35 28.13
C LEU A 6 55.68 -4.75 27.46
N ALA A 7 56.45 -5.65 28.07
CA ALA A 7 57.67 -6.20 27.47
C ALA A 7 57.33 -7.11 26.26
N TRP A 8 56.27 -7.89 26.36
CA TRP A 8 55.78 -8.74 25.27
C TRP A 8 55.33 -7.92 24.05
N PHE A 9 54.61 -6.81 24.26
CA PHE A 9 54.20 -5.89 23.18
C PHE A 9 55.37 -5.22 22.44
N LYS A 10 56.52 -5.02 23.11
CA LYS A 10 57.72 -4.43 22.46
C LYS A 10 58.43 -5.38 21.51
N VAL A 11 58.35 -6.69 21.75
CA VAL A 11 58.97 -7.74 20.91
C VAL A 11 58.07 -8.10 19.73
N ASN A 12 56.76 -8.19 19.96
CA ASN A 12 55.79 -8.66 18.97
C ASN A 12 55.05 -7.50 18.26
N LYS A 13 55.79 -6.51 17.76
CA LYS A 13 55.20 -5.33 17.10
C LYS A 13 54.38 -5.67 15.85
N ILE A 14 54.72 -6.76 15.18
CA ILE A 14 54.04 -7.26 13.98
C ILE A 14 52.63 -7.83 14.26
N LEU A 15 52.35 -8.25 15.50
CA LEU A 15 51.06 -8.84 15.90
C LEU A 15 50.05 -7.79 16.38
N ILE A 16 50.50 -6.57 16.68
CA ILE A 16 49.66 -5.44 17.10
C ILE A 16 48.56 -5.09 16.08
N PRO A 17 48.82 -4.99 14.76
CA PRO A 17 47.76 -4.73 13.79
C PRO A 17 46.72 -5.85 13.70
N PHE A 18 47.09 -7.12 13.90
CA PHE A 18 46.15 -8.25 13.88
C PHE A 18 45.24 -8.28 15.11
N ILE A 19 45.76 -7.91 16.29
CA ILE A 19 44.96 -7.79 17.52
C ILE A 19 43.94 -6.65 17.38
N LEU A 20 44.35 -5.50 16.83
CA LEU A 20 43.44 -4.37 16.57
C LEU A 20 42.39 -4.70 15.48
N LEU A 21 42.76 -5.44 14.43
CA LEU A 21 41.82 -5.95 13.42
C LEU A 21 40.79 -6.91 14.02
N SER A 22 41.19 -7.80 14.93
CA SER A 22 40.27 -8.74 15.58
C SER A 22 39.25 -8.06 16.51
N LEU A 23 39.65 -6.96 17.17
CA LEU A 23 38.75 -6.13 17.98
C LEU A 23 37.80 -5.28 17.13
N GLY A 24 38.23 -4.81 15.95
CA GLY A 24 37.37 -4.09 15.02
C GLY A 24 36.26 -4.96 14.42
N VAL A 25 36.54 -6.23 14.13
CA VAL A 25 35.55 -7.16 13.54
C VAL A 25 34.43 -7.51 14.54
N TRP A 26 34.70 -7.55 15.84
CA TRP A 26 33.66 -7.83 16.86
C TRP A 26 32.72 -6.66 17.15
N ILE A 27 33.10 -5.42 16.83
CA ILE A 27 32.25 -4.23 17.05
C ILE A 27 31.33 -3.98 15.85
N VAL A 28 31.74 -4.37 14.63
CA VAL A 28 30.95 -4.12 13.42
C VAL A 28 29.94 -5.26 13.14
N PHE A 29 30.24 -6.49 13.55
CA PHE A 29 29.36 -7.64 13.27
C PHE A 29 28.00 -7.66 14.01
N PRO A 30 27.86 -7.20 15.27
CA PRO A 30 26.55 -7.20 15.92
C PRO A 30 25.63 -6.06 15.45
N LEU A 31 26.16 -4.99 14.83
CA LEU A 31 25.32 -3.87 14.37
C LEU A 31 24.55 -4.20 13.08
N SER A 32 25.09 -5.08 12.22
CA SER A 32 24.41 -5.56 11.01
C SER A 32 23.45 -6.73 11.24
N LEU A 33 23.46 -7.33 12.44
CA LEU A 33 22.55 -8.39 12.87
C LEU A 33 21.48 -7.91 13.85
N MET A 34 21.51 -6.64 14.26
CA MET A 34 20.33 -6.06 14.87
C MET A 34 19.23 -6.02 13.81
N PRO A 35 18.04 -6.58 14.08
CA PRO A 35 16.90 -6.31 13.22
C PRO A 35 16.83 -4.78 13.08
N ARG A 36 16.87 -4.28 11.84
CA ARG A 36 16.52 -2.89 11.53
C ARG A 36 15.26 -2.64 12.36
N PRO A 37 15.22 -1.64 13.27
CA PRO A 37 14.04 -1.41 14.07
C PRO A 37 12.90 -1.37 13.08
N GLU A 38 12.07 -2.41 13.14
CA GLU A 38 10.82 -2.47 12.43
C GLU A 38 10.21 -1.14 12.80
N GLN A 39 10.04 -0.23 11.82
CA GLN A 39 9.46 1.06 12.12
C GLN A 39 8.19 0.70 12.86
N VAL A 40 8.15 1.00 14.16
CA VAL A 40 6.97 0.77 14.98
C VAL A 40 5.97 1.67 14.30
N GLU A 41 5.18 1.06 13.43
CA GLU A 41 4.06 1.70 12.80
C GLU A 41 3.23 2.03 14.03
N GLU A 42 3.24 3.30 14.45
CA GLU A 42 2.37 3.79 15.51
C GLU A 42 1.02 3.11 15.28
N ASP A 43 0.42 2.58 16.35
CA ASP A 43 -0.85 1.89 16.30
C ASP A 43 -1.94 2.94 16.04
N ILE A 44 -1.92 3.51 14.84
CA ILE A 44 -2.78 4.56 14.38
C ILE A 44 -4.15 3.90 14.26
N PRO A 45 -5.15 4.36 15.03
CA PRO A 45 -6.44 3.72 15.10
C PRO A 45 -7.09 3.69 13.72
N LEU A 46 -7.66 2.53 13.38
CA LEU A 46 -8.43 2.34 12.16
C LEU A 46 -9.88 2.75 12.44
N VAL A 47 -10.32 3.87 11.86
CA VAL A 47 -11.67 4.41 12.07
C VAL A 47 -12.52 4.10 10.85
N GLU A 48 -13.63 3.39 11.01
CA GLU A 48 -14.57 3.16 9.90
C GLU A 48 -15.24 4.47 9.49
N ILE A 49 -15.15 4.82 8.21
CA ILE A 49 -15.73 6.04 7.64
C ILE A 49 -16.89 5.74 6.68
N GLY A 50 -17.05 4.47 6.26
CA GLY A 50 -18.11 4.12 5.36
C GLY A 50 -18.09 2.67 4.91
N ARG A 51 -19.21 2.28 4.31
CA ARG A 51 -19.45 0.97 3.72
C ARG A 51 -20.09 1.16 2.35
N PHE A 52 -19.70 0.32 1.40
CA PHE A 52 -20.30 0.23 0.09
C PHE A 52 -20.73 -1.21 -0.15
N ASP A 53 -22.03 -1.47 -0.06
CA ASP A 53 -22.60 -2.81 -0.27
C ASP A 53 -22.76 -3.09 -1.77
N LEU A 54 -22.34 -4.29 -2.18
CA LEU A 54 -22.45 -4.76 -3.55
C LEU A 54 -23.71 -5.62 -3.71
N GLU A 55 -24.25 -5.68 -4.93
CA GLU A 55 -25.39 -6.54 -5.27
C GLU A 55 -25.10 -8.05 -5.07
N THR A 56 -23.82 -8.43 -5.04
CA THR A 56 -23.39 -9.81 -4.76
C THR A 56 -23.57 -10.21 -3.29
N GLY A 57 -23.83 -9.25 -2.39
CA GLY A 57 -23.82 -9.44 -0.94
C GLY A 57 -22.44 -9.23 -0.29
N ASP A 58 -21.42 -8.93 -1.10
CA ASP A 58 -20.10 -8.49 -0.63
C ASP A 58 -20.13 -6.99 -0.27
N ALA A 59 -19.08 -6.50 0.38
CA ALA A 59 -18.96 -5.07 0.69
C ALA A 59 -17.52 -4.55 0.58
N ILE A 60 -17.39 -3.25 0.30
CA ILE A 60 -16.14 -2.50 0.47
C ILE A 60 -16.28 -1.66 1.74
N LEU A 61 -15.39 -1.90 2.70
CA LEU A 61 -15.31 -1.17 3.96
C LEU A 61 -14.21 -0.13 3.87
N LEU A 62 -14.54 1.11 4.20
CA LEU A 62 -13.61 2.24 4.15
C LEU A 62 -13.20 2.62 5.55
N TYR A 63 -11.90 2.73 5.75
CA TYR A 63 -11.30 3.08 7.01
C TYR A 63 -10.30 4.21 6.86
N GLN A 64 -10.26 5.09 7.85
CA GLN A 64 -9.21 6.08 8.03
C GLN A 64 -8.12 5.52 8.93
N LYS A 65 -6.86 5.59 8.47
CA LYS A 65 -5.64 5.28 9.22
C LYS A 65 -4.70 6.50 9.15
N GLY A 66 -4.85 7.40 10.11
CA GLY A 66 -4.14 8.68 10.14
C GLY A 66 -4.64 9.59 9.03
N ASP A 67 -3.73 10.08 8.19
CA ASP A 67 -4.08 10.88 7.01
C ASP A 67 -4.51 10.04 5.81
N ASN A 68 -4.38 8.72 5.87
CA ASN A 68 -4.63 7.81 4.76
C ASN A 68 -6.04 7.19 4.86
N LEU A 69 -6.62 6.89 3.70
CA LEU A 69 -7.73 5.95 3.63
C LEU A 69 -7.30 4.57 3.15
N VAL A 70 -7.94 3.57 3.73
CA VAL A 70 -7.77 2.15 3.46
C VAL A 70 -9.12 1.58 3.08
N ALA A 71 -9.17 0.75 2.04
CA ALA A 71 -10.38 0.02 1.66
C ALA A 71 -10.16 -1.49 1.86
N HIS A 72 -11.08 -2.16 2.55
CA HIS A 72 -11.11 -3.60 2.72
C HIS A 72 -12.26 -4.20 1.91
N PHE A 73 -12.06 -5.39 1.35
CA PHE A 73 -13.11 -6.13 0.67
C PHE A 73 -13.62 -7.22 1.60
N GLU A 74 -14.86 -7.10 2.04
CA GLU A 74 -15.57 -8.09 2.84
C GLU A 74 -16.39 -8.98 1.91
N GLN A 75 -16.18 -10.30 2.00
CA GLN A 75 -16.93 -11.29 1.22
C GLN A 75 -17.42 -12.41 2.11
N THR A 76 -18.52 -13.06 1.69
CA THR A 76 -18.98 -14.28 2.37
C THR A 76 -18.44 -15.49 1.63
N VAL A 77 -17.59 -16.29 2.29
CA VAL A 77 -17.03 -17.51 1.72
C VAL A 77 -17.81 -18.72 2.25
N HIS A 78 -18.26 -19.56 1.32
CA HIS A 78 -18.91 -20.81 1.64
C HIS A 78 -17.86 -21.89 1.87
N HIS A 79 -17.66 -22.28 3.13
CA HIS A 79 -16.85 -23.44 3.48
C HIS A 79 -17.73 -24.68 3.64
N SER A 80 -17.11 -25.86 3.58
CA SER A 80 -17.80 -27.15 3.71
C SER A 80 -18.50 -27.36 5.07
N ASP A 81 -18.14 -26.55 6.07
CA ASP A 81 -18.64 -26.56 7.45
C ASP A 81 -19.60 -25.38 7.76
N GLY A 82 -19.87 -24.51 6.79
CA GLY A 82 -20.82 -23.40 6.93
C GLY A 82 -20.40 -22.14 6.15
N ASN A 83 -21.24 -21.11 6.23
CA ASN A 83 -20.95 -19.81 5.60
C ASN A 83 -20.14 -18.98 6.59
N VAL A 84 -18.95 -18.54 6.20
CA VAL A 84 -18.08 -17.67 7.02
C VAL A 84 -17.92 -16.32 6.33
N ARG A 85 -18.06 -15.22 7.06
CA ARG A 85 -17.68 -13.91 6.56
C ARG A 85 -16.17 -13.77 6.64
N GLU A 86 -15.51 -13.61 5.49
CA GLU A 86 -14.08 -13.36 5.39
C GLU A 86 -13.83 -11.92 4.93
N THR A 87 -13.10 -11.17 5.74
CA THR A 87 -12.60 -9.86 5.35
C THR A 87 -11.23 -10.02 4.73
N LYS A 88 -11.13 -9.82 3.42
CA LYS A 88 -9.85 -9.73 2.74
C LYS A 88 -9.43 -8.26 2.68
N SER A 89 -8.42 -7.92 3.47
CA SER A 89 -7.76 -6.61 3.30
C SER A 89 -7.21 -6.54 1.88
N THR A 90 -7.71 -5.59 1.09
CA THR A 90 -7.07 -5.31 -0.19
C THR A 90 -5.71 -4.68 0.08
N VAL A 91 -4.75 -4.95 -0.81
CA VAL A 91 -3.30 -4.83 -0.57
C VAL A 91 -2.81 -3.38 -0.33
N PHE A 92 -3.69 -2.38 -0.27
CA PHE A 92 -3.30 -0.98 -0.48
C PHE A 92 -3.69 -0.06 0.66
N THR A 93 -3.10 -0.31 1.83
CA THR A 93 -3.13 0.60 3.00
C THR A 93 -2.43 1.93 2.76
N LYS A 94 -1.62 2.09 1.69
CA LYS A 94 -0.69 3.22 1.51
C LYS A 94 -0.68 3.86 0.12
N VAL A 95 -1.47 3.39 -0.84
CA VAL A 95 -1.32 3.83 -2.25
C VAL A 95 -1.96 5.20 -2.51
N PHE A 96 -2.96 5.59 -1.72
CA PHE A 96 -3.76 6.77 -2.04
C PHE A 96 -3.23 8.11 -1.53
N ASN A 97 -2.13 8.11 -0.76
CA ASN A 97 -1.58 9.32 -0.13
C ASN A 97 -0.07 9.50 -0.30
N ARG A 98 0.65 8.50 -0.83
CA ARG A 98 2.11 8.59 -0.96
C ARG A 98 2.48 9.39 -2.20
N ILE A 99 2.37 10.71 -2.11
CA ILE A 99 2.93 11.65 -3.08
C ILE A 99 4.41 11.85 -2.69
N PRO A 100 5.38 11.50 -3.55
CA PRO A 100 6.75 11.96 -3.36
C PRO A 100 6.79 13.49 -3.52
N ASP A 101 7.48 14.16 -2.60
CA ASP A 101 7.58 15.63 -2.45
C ASP A 101 8.02 16.39 -3.73
N ASN A 102 8.55 15.68 -4.74
CA ASN A 102 9.01 16.26 -6.01
C ASN A 102 7.90 16.49 -7.06
N ARG A 103 6.62 16.28 -6.75
CA ARG A 103 5.50 16.31 -7.73
C ARG A 103 4.52 17.48 -7.57
N ILE A 104 4.93 18.55 -6.90
CA ILE A 104 4.08 19.70 -6.55
C ILE A 104 3.41 20.35 -7.78
N ASN A 105 3.99 20.21 -8.98
CA ASN A 105 3.50 20.86 -10.22
C ASN A 105 2.62 19.99 -11.14
N GLN A 106 2.24 18.77 -10.75
CA GLN A 106 1.40 17.91 -11.61
C GLN A 106 -0.10 18.27 -11.52
N THR A 107 -0.79 18.22 -12.66
CA THR A 107 -2.26 18.34 -12.74
C THR A 107 -2.95 17.16 -12.05
N SER A 108 -4.21 17.32 -11.63
CA SER A 108 -5.01 16.22 -11.06
C SER A 108 -5.04 14.99 -11.97
N ALA A 109 -5.04 15.20 -13.29
CA ALA A 109 -5.07 14.12 -14.27
C ALA A 109 -3.77 13.30 -14.29
N GLU A 110 -2.62 13.97 -14.33
CA GLU A 110 -1.31 13.31 -14.28
C GLU A 110 -1.09 12.57 -12.96
N ARG A 111 -1.57 13.14 -11.85
CA ARG A 111 -1.50 12.52 -10.53
C ARG A 111 -2.30 11.23 -10.46
N ILE A 112 -3.55 11.26 -10.94
CA ILE A 112 -4.41 10.08 -11.03
C ILE A 112 -3.76 9.02 -11.92
N GLN A 113 -3.27 9.40 -13.11
CA GLN A 113 -2.64 8.48 -14.04
C GLN A 113 -1.44 7.78 -13.41
N SER A 114 -0.52 8.55 -12.79
CA SER A 114 0.65 7.94 -12.16
C SER A 114 0.29 7.05 -10.97
N LEU A 115 -0.69 7.45 -10.16
CA LEU A 115 -1.14 6.63 -9.03
C LEU A 115 -1.71 5.31 -9.51
N TYR A 116 -2.55 5.34 -10.56
CA TYR A 116 -3.18 4.13 -11.07
C TYR A 116 -2.26 3.25 -11.91
N GLN A 117 -1.21 3.80 -12.53
CA GLN A 117 -0.16 2.99 -13.13
C GLN A 117 0.54 2.08 -12.13
N GLU A 118 0.74 2.52 -10.88
CA GLU A 118 1.29 1.67 -9.82
C GLU A 118 0.24 0.74 -9.20
N TYR A 119 -1.00 1.22 -9.08
CA TYR A 119 -2.08 0.53 -8.39
C TYR A 119 -2.67 -0.64 -9.19
N LEU A 120 -3.05 -0.40 -10.44
CA LEU A 120 -3.85 -1.34 -11.23
C LEU A 120 -3.16 -2.70 -11.46
N PRO A 121 -1.85 -2.78 -11.71
CA PRO A 121 -1.12 -4.05 -11.75
C PRO A 121 -1.29 -4.90 -10.49
N LYS A 122 -1.19 -4.26 -9.32
CA LYS A 122 -1.26 -4.95 -8.04
C LYS A 122 -2.71 -5.38 -7.74
N LEU A 123 -3.69 -4.57 -8.13
CA LEU A 123 -5.11 -4.94 -8.05
C LEU A 123 -5.42 -6.11 -8.99
N ALA A 124 -4.89 -6.12 -10.21
CA ALA A 124 -5.04 -7.24 -11.16
C ALA A 124 -4.48 -8.55 -10.56
N HIS A 125 -3.28 -8.48 -9.96
CA HIS A 125 -2.68 -9.61 -9.27
C HIS A 125 -3.54 -10.09 -8.10
N PHE A 126 -4.10 -9.17 -7.33
CA PHE A 126 -5.00 -9.51 -6.23
C PHE A 126 -6.28 -10.21 -6.73
N GLN A 127 -6.94 -9.67 -7.75
CA GLN A 127 -8.14 -10.25 -8.37
C GLN A 127 -7.90 -11.67 -8.88
N LYS A 128 -6.76 -11.90 -9.54
CA LYS A 128 -6.37 -13.21 -10.07
C LYS A 128 -6.22 -14.27 -8.98
N ASN A 129 -5.71 -13.89 -7.82
CA ASN A 129 -5.46 -14.81 -6.70
C ASN A 129 -6.61 -14.87 -5.68
N ASN A 130 -7.59 -13.98 -5.79
CA ASN A 130 -8.73 -13.88 -4.89
C ASN A 130 -10.02 -13.75 -5.71
N PRO A 131 -10.52 -14.85 -6.31
CA PRO A 131 -11.84 -14.80 -6.93
C PRO A 131 -12.87 -14.39 -5.87
N GLY A 132 -13.65 -13.34 -6.15
CA GLY A 132 -14.76 -12.92 -5.30
C GLY A 132 -15.96 -13.87 -5.43
N SER A 133 -17.07 -13.50 -4.81
CA SER A 133 -18.34 -14.22 -4.96
C SER A 133 -18.69 -14.35 -6.45
N LYS A 134 -19.11 -15.55 -6.89
CA LYS A 134 -19.35 -15.88 -8.31
C LYS A 134 -18.12 -15.74 -9.23
N ASN A 135 -16.90 -15.88 -8.68
CA ASN A 135 -15.62 -15.71 -9.37
C ASN A 135 -15.36 -14.31 -9.93
N LEU A 136 -16.04 -13.28 -9.39
CA LEU A 136 -15.85 -11.89 -9.82
C LEU A 136 -15.37 -11.06 -8.63
N MET A 137 -14.08 -10.72 -8.63
CA MET A 137 -13.54 -9.71 -7.71
C MET A 137 -13.69 -8.34 -8.38
N PRO A 138 -14.43 -7.39 -7.80
CA PRO A 138 -14.59 -6.06 -8.37
C PRO A 138 -13.26 -5.33 -8.48
N ALA A 139 -13.19 -4.34 -9.38
CA ALA A 139 -12.11 -3.37 -9.39
C ALA A 139 -12.58 -2.08 -8.73
N PHE A 140 -11.87 -1.60 -7.73
CA PHE A 140 -12.22 -0.37 -7.04
C PHE A 140 -10.98 0.35 -6.57
N GLY A 141 -11.11 1.59 -6.12
CA GLY A 141 -10.02 2.34 -5.49
C GLY A 141 -10.51 3.69 -4.99
N LEU A 142 -9.62 4.42 -4.31
CA LEU A 142 -9.94 5.72 -3.70
C LEU A 142 -9.17 6.85 -4.41
N SER A 143 -9.75 8.04 -4.42
CA SER A 143 -9.12 9.25 -4.95
C SER A 143 -9.55 10.46 -4.16
N GLN A 144 -8.68 11.45 -4.03
CA GLN A 144 -9.04 12.79 -3.53
C GLN A 144 -9.46 13.73 -4.66
N TYR A 145 -9.30 13.30 -5.91
CA TYR A 145 -9.56 14.12 -7.09
C TYR A 145 -10.89 13.70 -7.71
N GLU A 146 -11.80 14.67 -7.85
CA GLU A 146 -13.14 14.47 -8.43
C GLU A 146 -13.09 13.97 -9.88
N ALA A 147 -12.00 14.26 -10.61
CA ALA A 147 -11.80 13.85 -12.00
C ALA A 147 -11.98 12.34 -12.23
N VAL A 148 -11.86 11.50 -11.19
CA VAL A 148 -12.17 10.06 -11.30
C VAL A 148 -13.61 9.77 -11.72
N LYS A 149 -14.56 10.70 -11.52
CA LYS A 149 -15.94 10.58 -12.02
C LYS A 149 -16.03 10.46 -13.54
N GLN A 150 -15.01 10.91 -14.27
CA GLN A 150 -14.92 10.83 -15.73
C GLN A 150 -13.81 9.88 -16.19
N MET A 151 -13.29 9.04 -15.29
CA MET A 151 -12.22 8.10 -15.59
C MET A 151 -12.71 6.97 -16.48
N THR A 152 -11.82 6.55 -17.37
CA THR A 152 -11.92 5.35 -18.18
C THR A 152 -10.68 4.50 -17.91
N ILE A 153 -10.86 3.21 -17.63
CA ILE A 153 -9.77 2.24 -17.52
C ILE A 153 -9.94 1.19 -18.61
N ASN A 154 -8.88 0.94 -19.40
CA ASN A 154 -8.90 -0.03 -20.49
C ASN A 154 -10.09 0.17 -21.47
N GLY A 155 -10.47 1.42 -21.72
CA GLY A 155 -11.61 1.78 -22.58
C GLY A 155 -13.00 1.66 -21.93
N GLN A 156 -13.09 1.19 -20.68
CA GLN A 156 -14.35 1.13 -19.92
C GLN A 156 -14.48 2.33 -18.99
N LYS A 157 -15.58 3.08 -19.12
CA LYS A 157 -15.90 4.20 -18.23
C LYS A 157 -16.21 3.66 -16.83
N VAL A 158 -15.79 4.40 -15.80
CA VAL A 158 -16.13 4.11 -14.40
C VAL A 158 -17.64 3.89 -14.23
N GLU A 159 -18.00 2.77 -13.60
CA GLU A 159 -19.41 2.39 -13.44
C GLU A 159 -20.07 3.21 -12.35
N GLN A 160 -19.43 3.30 -11.18
CA GLN A 160 -19.95 4.03 -10.05
C GLN A 160 -18.85 4.80 -9.33
N VAL A 161 -19.21 5.98 -8.82
CA VAL A 161 -18.37 6.75 -7.89
C VAL A 161 -19.21 7.15 -6.69
N LYS A 162 -18.72 6.85 -5.49
CA LYS A 162 -19.32 7.27 -4.22
C LYS A 162 -18.39 8.22 -3.49
N THR A 163 -18.96 9.31 -2.98
CA THR A 163 -18.22 10.29 -2.18
C THR A 163 -18.34 9.93 -0.71
N TYR A 164 -17.21 9.98 -0.01
CA TYR A 164 -17.08 9.84 1.43
C TYR A 164 -16.32 11.03 1.98
N THR A 165 -16.63 11.44 3.20
CA THR A 165 -15.91 12.50 3.91
C THR A 165 -15.17 11.87 5.07
N ASP A 166 -13.86 12.11 5.17
CA ASP A 166 -13.08 11.64 6.32
C ASP A 166 -13.30 12.51 7.58
N SER A 167 -12.71 12.12 8.71
CA SER A 167 -12.86 12.86 9.97
C SER A 167 -12.27 14.28 9.93
N ASN A 168 -11.42 14.59 8.95
CA ASN A 168 -10.82 15.91 8.75
C ASN A 168 -11.65 16.78 7.78
N GLY A 169 -12.80 16.29 7.31
CA GLY A 169 -13.67 17.01 6.37
C GLY A 169 -13.21 16.92 4.91
N LYS A 170 -12.25 16.03 4.60
CA LYS A 170 -11.75 15.87 3.22
C LYS A 170 -12.63 14.90 2.44
N GLU A 171 -12.96 15.27 1.21
CA GLU A 171 -13.70 14.40 0.30
C GLU A 171 -12.81 13.34 -0.36
N TRP A 172 -13.38 12.15 -0.46
CA TRP A 172 -12.79 10.98 -1.10
C TRP A 172 -13.80 10.32 -2.02
N TYR A 173 -13.34 9.95 -3.20
CA TYR A 173 -14.13 9.33 -4.24
C TYR A 173 -13.74 7.85 -4.37
N LEU A 174 -14.61 6.97 -3.90
CA LEU A 174 -14.54 5.54 -4.18
C LEU A 174 -15.07 5.30 -5.59
N TRP A 175 -14.19 4.96 -6.51
CA TRP A 175 -14.59 4.50 -7.84
C TRP A 175 -14.69 2.96 -7.85
N PHE A 176 -15.60 2.45 -8.67
CA PHE A 176 -15.97 1.04 -8.68
C PHE A 176 -16.31 0.55 -10.10
N TYR A 177 -15.90 -0.68 -10.38
CA TYR A 177 -16.30 -1.50 -11.52
C TYR A 177 -16.65 -2.90 -11.00
N SER A 178 -17.83 -3.38 -11.36
CA SER A 178 -18.29 -4.73 -11.03
C SER A 178 -17.47 -5.81 -11.75
N ASN A 179 -17.09 -5.56 -13.01
CA ASN A 179 -16.30 -6.48 -13.80
C ASN A 179 -15.38 -5.75 -14.80
N LEU A 180 -14.21 -5.35 -14.33
CA LEU A 180 -13.17 -4.72 -15.15
C LEU A 180 -12.02 -5.71 -15.37
N PRO A 181 -11.74 -6.14 -16.62
CA PRO A 181 -10.59 -6.98 -16.91
C PRO A 181 -9.28 -6.17 -16.77
N LEU A 182 -8.66 -6.28 -15.60
CA LEU A 182 -7.35 -5.69 -15.33
C LEU A 182 -6.21 -6.63 -15.76
N LYS A 183 -5.09 -6.02 -16.14
CA LYS A 183 -3.86 -6.70 -16.51
C LYS A 183 -2.79 -6.44 -15.45
N GLU A 184 -1.85 -7.36 -15.25
CA GLU A 184 -0.70 -7.12 -14.35
C GLU A 184 0.31 -6.10 -14.93
N SER A 185 0.09 -5.59 -16.15
CA SER A 185 0.87 -4.54 -16.82
C SER A 185 0.02 -3.83 -17.87
N ASP A 186 0.46 -2.65 -18.32
CA ASP A 186 -0.10 -1.93 -19.47
C ASP A 186 -1.63 -1.64 -19.38
N ASN A 187 -2.14 -1.37 -18.17
CA ASN A 187 -3.48 -0.80 -18.03
C ASN A 187 -3.46 0.66 -18.46
N LEU A 188 -4.43 1.07 -19.26
CA LEU A 188 -4.57 2.43 -19.75
C LEU A 188 -5.58 3.18 -18.89
N VAL A 189 -5.19 4.35 -18.38
CA VAL A 189 -6.05 5.25 -17.60
C VAL A 189 -6.22 6.56 -18.35
N GLU A 190 -7.45 6.85 -18.71
CA GLU A 190 -7.83 8.08 -19.38
C GLU A 190 -8.77 8.88 -18.49
N LEU A 191 -8.59 10.18 -18.48
CA LEU A 191 -9.50 11.12 -17.83
C LEU A 191 -9.97 12.05 -18.90
N LYS A 192 -11.28 12.17 -19.09
CA LYS A 192 -11.78 13.26 -19.92
C LYS A 192 -11.46 14.57 -19.19
N PRO A 193 -10.97 15.60 -19.89
CA PRO A 193 -10.91 16.91 -19.31
C PRO A 193 -12.33 17.29 -18.90
N SER A 194 -12.51 17.60 -17.62
CA SER A 194 -13.72 18.28 -17.17
C SER A 194 -13.87 19.50 -18.08
N GLU A 195 -15.01 19.63 -18.75
CA GLU A 195 -15.42 20.94 -19.28
C GLU A 195 -15.55 21.84 -18.05
N GLU A 196 -14.46 22.49 -17.64
CA GLU A 196 -14.53 23.66 -16.78
C GLU A 196 -15.38 24.69 -17.54
N ARG A 197 -16.63 24.83 -17.11
CA ARG A 197 -17.54 25.90 -17.52
C ARG A 197 -17.56 26.98 -16.46
#